data_AF-A0A0R3PBB4-F1
#
_entry.id   AF-A0A0R3PBB4-F1
#
_cell.length_a   1.000
_cell.length_b   1.000
_cell.length_c   1.000
_cell.angle_alpha   90.00
_cell.angle_beta   90.00
_cell.angle_gamma   90.00
#
_symmetry.space_group_name_H-M   'P 1'
#
loop_
_entity.id
_entity.type
_entity.pdbx_description
1 polymer ?
#
loop_
_entity_poly.entity_id
_entity_poly.type
_entity_poly.pdbx_seq_one_letter_code
_entity_poly.pdbx_strand_id
1 'polypeptide(L)'
;MCHAAVWIVDGQMKEGHGPLWRKWASRCMQKFRSLPIINRCHDYEIEAKFIYECGGCGQKVRRHTKSLDISRKICGICKCSFTLNTFLRARVSPGVGLAQNPFAKFVKENYSKHKKLGMKHGEVSLSYFVHSLVFL
;
A
#
# COMPACT_ATOMS: atom_id res chain seq x y z
N MET A 1 -3.14 9.90 0.75
CA MET A 1 -3.38 11.17 1.48
C MET A 1 -4.85 11.39 1.83
N CYS A 2 -5.82 11.03 0.97
CA CYS A 2 -7.25 11.15 1.30
C CYS A 2 -7.65 10.44 2.59
N HIS A 3 -7.10 9.25 2.89
CA HIS A 3 -7.28 8.56 4.18
C HIS A 3 -6.88 9.43 5.38
N ALA A 4 -5.73 10.09 5.31
CA ALA A 4 -5.28 10.96 6.40
C ALA A 4 -6.22 12.16 6.61
N ALA A 5 -6.75 12.75 5.52
CA ALA A 5 -7.71 13.83 5.64
C ALA A 5 -9.03 13.37 6.30
N VAL A 6 -9.52 12.17 5.96
CA VAL A 6 -10.69 11.57 6.63
C VAL A 6 -10.42 11.36 8.13
N TRP A 7 -9.21 10.93 8.50
CA TRP A 7 -8.86 10.67 9.90
C TRP A 7 -8.68 11.96 10.71
N ILE A 8 -7.93 12.93 10.17
CA ILE A 8 -7.53 14.14 10.90
C ILE A 8 -8.63 15.20 10.85
N VAL A 9 -9.22 15.43 9.68
CA VAL A 9 -10.17 16.54 9.48
C VAL A 9 -11.60 16.12 9.83
N ASP A 10 -12.04 14.94 9.38
CA ASP A 10 -13.40 14.47 9.68
C ASP A 10 -13.47 13.56 10.93
N GLY A 11 -12.32 13.20 11.53
CA GLY A 11 -12.28 12.39 12.76
C GLY A 11 -12.67 10.91 12.58
N GLN A 12 -12.76 10.41 11.35
CA GLN A 12 -13.31 9.06 11.05
C GLN A 12 -12.22 8.02 10.81
N MET A 13 -11.67 7.43 11.88
CA MET A 13 -10.55 6.48 11.78
C MET A 13 -10.90 5.12 11.13
N LYS A 14 -12.17 4.72 11.19
CA LYS A 14 -12.61 3.39 10.71
C LYS A 14 -13.04 3.39 9.25
N GLU A 15 -13.18 4.56 8.64
CA GLU A 15 -13.60 4.64 7.25
C GLU A 15 -12.41 4.37 6.31
N GLY A 16 -12.59 3.41 5.43
CA GLY A 16 -11.66 3.13 4.33
C GLY A 16 -11.95 4.02 3.13
N HIS A 17 -12.52 3.44 2.08
CA HIS A 17 -12.84 4.13 0.82
C HIS A 17 -14.33 4.53 0.72
N GLY A 18 -14.89 5.03 1.82
CA GLY A 18 -16.31 5.42 1.91
C GLY A 18 -16.60 6.83 1.36
N PRO A 19 -17.81 7.38 1.65
CA PRO A 19 -18.22 8.71 1.19
C PRO A 19 -17.25 9.85 1.54
N LEU A 20 -16.65 9.87 2.74
CA LEU A 20 -15.72 10.96 3.10
C LEU A 20 -14.41 10.84 2.32
N TRP A 21 -13.92 9.62 2.12
CA TRP A 21 -12.75 9.40 1.25
C TRP A 21 -13.01 9.90 -0.17
N ARG A 22 -14.21 9.62 -0.73
CA ARG A 22 -14.61 10.09 -2.07
C ARG A 22 -14.70 11.62 -2.13
N LYS A 23 -15.23 12.26 -1.09
CA LYS A 23 -15.28 13.73 -0.93
C LYS A 23 -13.88 14.33 -1.01
N TRP A 24 -12.90 13.78 -0.29
CA TRP A 24 -11.52 14.26 -0.35
C TRP A 24 -10.82 13.97 -1.67
N ALA A 25 -11.01 12.78 -2.25
CA ALA A 25 -10.49 12.46 -3.57
C ALA A 25 -11.00 13.44 -4.64
N SER A 26 -12.30 13.75 -4.63
CA SER A 26 -12.92 14.72 -5.54
C SER A 26 -12.33 16.13 -5.34
N ARG A 27 -12.22 16.59 -4.10
CA ARG A 27 -11.58 17.89 -3.79
C ARG A 27 -10.14 17.98 -4.29
N CYS A 28 -9.35 16.93 -4.08
CA CYS A 28 -7.97 16.86 -4.56
C CYS A 28 -7.92 16.93 -6.10
N MET A 29 -8.75 16.17 -6.80
CA MET A 29 -8.80 16.19 -8.28
C MET A 29 -9.24 17.56 -8.84
N GLN A 30 -10.17 18.25 -8.16
CA GLN A 30 -10.59 19.60 -8.56
C GLN A 30 -9.48 20.63 -8.37
N LYS A 31 -8.75 20.56 -7.24
CA LYS A 31 -7.69 21.52 -6.90
C LYS A 31 -6.41 21.28 -7.70
N PHE A 32 -6.03 20.02 -7.88
CA PHE A 32 -4.76 19.61 -8.50
C PHE A 32 -5.03 18.89 -9.82
N ARG A 33 -5.45 19.65 -10.84
CA ARG A 33 -5.84 19.11 -12.15
C ARG A 33 -4.69 18.42 -12.92
N SER A 34 -3.44 18.63 -12.54
CA SER A 34 -2.28 17.95 -13.11
C SER A 34 -2.07 16.53 -12.56
N LEU A 35 -2.72 16.16 -11.46
CA LEU A 35 -2.63 14.82 -10.91
C LEU A 35 -3.50 13.84 -11.71
N PRO A 36 -3.07 12.58 -11.84
CA PRO A 36 -3.93 11.53 -12.40
C PRO A 36 -5.16 11.32 -11.53
N ILE A 37 -6.18 10.66 -12.10
CA ILE A 37 -7.40 10.31 -11.39
C ILE A 37 -7.06 9.49 -10.14
N ILE A 38 -7.54 9.96 -8.99
CA ILE A 38 -7.34 9.26 -7.72
C ILE A 38 -8.31 8.08 -7.65
N ASN A 39 -7.79 6.89 -7.96
CA ASN A 39 -8.52 5.65 -7.86
C ASN A 39 -8.43 5.01 -6.47
N ARG A 40 -9.42 4.17 -6.15
CA ARG A 40 -9.44 3.36 -4.92
C ARG A 40 -8.34 2.29 -4.93
N CYS A 41 -8.12 1.69 -6.09
CA CYS A 41 -7.11 0.66 -6.29
C CYS A 41 -5.85 1.30 -6.87
N HIS A 42 -4.70 0.80 -6.45
CA HIS A 42 -3.43 1.18 -7.03
C HIS A 42 -3.22 0.45 -8.37
N ASP A 43 -2.64 1.16 -9.32
CA ASP A 43 -2.34 0.72 -10.68
C ASP A 43 -0.83 0.64 -10.98
N TYR A 44 0.02 0.92 -10.00
CA TYR A 44 1.47 0.78 -10.16
C TYR A 44 1.88 -0.68 -10.37
N GLU A 45 2.86 -0.87 -11.24
CA GLU A 45 3.49 -2.18 -11.39
C GLU A 45 4.35 -2.47 -10.15
N ILE A 46 4.16 -3.67 -9.57
CA ILE A 46 4.95 -4.13 -8.45
C ILE A 46 5.88 -5.27 -8.87
N GLU A 47 7.11 -5.20 -8.38
CA GLU A 47 7.99 -6.36 -8.36
C GLU A 47 7.67 -7.24 -7.15
N ALA A 48 7.14 -8.43 -7.40
CA ALA A 48 6.72 -9.33 -6.34
C ALA A 48 7.15 -10.78 -6.60
N LYS A 49 7.41 -11.52 -5.51
CA LYS A 49 7.89 -12.91 -5.54
C LYS A 49 6.86 -13.88 -6.12
N PHE A 50 5.58 -13.67 -5.83
CA PHE A 50 4.50 -14.58 -6.22
C PHE A 50 3.72 -13.96 -7.38
N ILE A 51 3.78 -14.60 -8.55
CA ILE A 51 3.07 -14.17 -9.76
C ILE A 51 2.05 -15.25 -10.11
N TYR A 52 0.78 -14.89 -10.09
CA TYR A 52 -0.30 -15.78 -10.48
C TYR A 52 -0.68 -15.48 -11.93
N GLU A 53 -0.51 -16.44 -12.81
CA GLU A 53 -0.72 -16.29 -14.25
C GLU A 53 -1.94 -17.08 -14.69
N CYS A 54 -2.84 -16.44 -15.43
CA CYS A 54 -4.03 -17.10 -15.93
C CYS A 54 -3.67 -18.03 -17.10
N GLY A 55 -4.07 -19.30 -17.02
CA GLY A 55 -3.82 -20.26 -18.10
C GLY A 55 -4.60 -20.02 -19.39
N GLY A 56 -5.59 -19.12 -19.38
CA GLY A 56 -6.40 -18.79 -20.57
C GLY A 56 -5.93 -17.53 -21.28
N CYS A 57 -5.96 -16.38 -20.60
CA CYS A 57 -5.64 -15.07 -21.20
C CYS A 57 -4.27 -14.51 -20.82
N GLY A 58 -3.47 -15.22 -20.02
CA GLY A 58 -2.14 -14.76 -19.61
C GLY A 58 -2.12 -13.60 -18.60
N GLN A 59 -3.29 -13.15 -18.10
CA GLN A 59 -3.39 -12.10 -17.06
C GLN A 59 -2.53 -12.46 -15.84
N LYS A 60 -1.71 -11.51 -15.37
CA LYS A 60 -0.79 -11.68 -14.23
C LYS A 60 -1.26 -10.91 -13.00
N VAL A 61 -1.34 -11.57 -11.86
CA VAL A 61 -1.59 -10.96 -10.54
C VAL A 61 -0.34 -11.14 -9.69
N ARG A 62 0.31 -10.03 -9.32
CA ARG A 62 1.54 -10.04 -8.50
C ARG A 62 1.20 -9.84 -7.02
N ARG A 63 1.86 -10.58 -6.12
CA ARG A 63 1.68 -10.50 -4.65
C ARG A 63 3.01 -10.69 -3.90
N HIS A 64 3.19 -9.95 -2.81
CA HIS A 64 4.37 -10.09 -1.94
C HIS A 64 4.31 -11.33 -1.03
N THR A 65 3.12 -11.89 -0.83
CA THR A 65 2.86 -13.12 -0.07
C THR A 65 2.06 -14.11 -0.92
N LYS A 66 2.11 -15.41 -0.57
CA LYS A 66 1.32 -16.46 -1.23
C LYS A 66 -0.15 -16.40 -0.77
N SER A 67 -0.83 -15.30 -1.08
CA SER A 67 -2.16 -14.95 -0.55
C SER A 67 -3.34 -15.20 -1.50
N LEU A 68 -3.08 -15.48 -2.78
CA LEU A 68 -4.15 -15.86 -3.72
C LEU A 68 -4.33 -17.38 -3.67
N ASP A 69 -5.50 -17.80 -3.21
CA ASP A 69 -5.94 -19.19 -3.25
C ASP A 69 -6.49 -19.52 -4.65
N ILE A 70 -5.66 -20.20 -5.44
CA ILE A 70 -5.98 -20.59 -6.83
C ILE A 70 -7.08 -21.65 -6.93
N SER A 71 -7.42 -22.35 -5.83
CA SER A 71 -8.55 -23.29 -5.81
C SER A 71 -9.90 -22.58 -5.73
N ARG A 72 -9.91 -21.37 -5.15
CA ARG A 72 -11.13 -20.57 -4.93
C ARG A 72 -11.26 -19.39 -5.88
N LYS A 73 -10.17 -18.93 -6.49
CA LYS A 73 -10.13 -17.73 -7.32
C LYS A 73 -9.79 -18.08 -8.76
N ILE A 74 -10.61 -17.57 -9.67
CA ILE A 74 -10.46 -17.68 -11.12
C ILE A 74 -10.22 -16.32 -11.75
N CYS A 75 -9.78 -16.30 -13.00
CA CYS A 75 -9.55 -15.08 -13.75
C CYS A 75 -10.84 -14.27 -13.92
N GLY A 76 -10.81 -12.98 -13.57
CA GLY A 76 -11.96 -12.10 -13.73
C GLY A 76 -12.38 -11.91 -15.19
N ILE A 77 -11.43 -12.02 -16.12
CA ILE A 77 -11.58 -11.76 -17.57
C ILE A 77 -12.15 -13.00 -18.27
N CYS A 78 -11.39 -14.11 -18.30
CA CYS A 78 -11.73 -15.31 -19.09
C CYS A 78 -12.21 -16.50 -18.26
N LYS A 79 -12.34 -16.35 -16.93
CA LYS A 79 -12.81 -17.39 -16.00
C LYS A 79 -11.94 -18.65 -15.88
N CYS A 80 -10.81 -18.74 -16.58
CA CYS A 80 -9.83 -19.82 -16.40
C CYS A 80 -9.08 -19.73 -15.05
N SER A 81 -8.52 -20.87 -14.62
CA SER A 81 -7.72 -20.98 -13.40
C SER A 81 -6.36 -20.28 -13.50
N PHE A 82 -5.78 -19.97 -12.34
CA PHE A 82 -4.44 -19.42 -12.20
C PHE A 82 -3.40 -20.51 -11.89
N THR A 83 -2.19 -20.35 -12.41
CA THR A 83 -0.98 -21.07 -11.96
C THR A 83 -0.07 -20.13 -11.19
N LEU A 84 0.66 -20.64 -10.21
CA LEU A 84 1.59 -19.84 -9.41
C LEU A 84 3.01 -20.01 -9.94
N ASN A 85 3.60 -18.91 -10.40
CA ASN A 85 5.00 -18.77 -10.72
C ASN A 85 5.72 -18.02 -9.59
N THR A 86 6.80 -18.60 -9.07
CA THR A 86 7.63 -17.94 -8.04
C THR A 86 9.00 -17.60 -8.59
N PHE A 87 9.33 -16.32 -8.61
CA PHE A 87 10.70 -15.90 -8.84
C PHE A 87 11.44 -15.90 -7.50
N LEU A 88 12.41 -16.79 -7.35
CA LEU A 88 13.42 -16.61 -6.30
C LEU A 88 14.16 -15.33 -6.66
N ARG A 89 14.02 -14.30 -5.83
CA ARG A 89 15.00 -13.20 -5.86
C ARG A 89 16.35 -13.90 -5.75
N ALA A 90 17.25 -13.70 -6.72
CA ALA A 90 18.66 -13.95 -6.49
C ALA A 90 18.95 -13.27 -5.15
N ARG A 91 19.40 -14.05 -4.15
CA ARG A 91 19.78 -13.47 -2.87
C ARG A 91 20.84 -12.43 -3.23
N VAL A 92 20.48 -11.15 -3.15
CA VAL A 92 21.49 -10.10 -3.03
C VAL A 92 22.26 -10.52 -1.79
N SER A 93 23.54 -10.83 -1.99
CA SER A 93 24.43 -11.26 -0.92
C SER A 93 24.24 -10.35 0.31
N PRO A 94 24.21 -10.89 1.54
CA PRO A 94 24.12 -10.07 2.72
C PRO A 94 25.30 -9.09 2.71
N GLY A 95 25.07 -7.82 2.37
CA GLY A 95 26.16 -6.85 2.23
C GLY A 95 25.90 -5.73 1.21
N VAL A 96 25.11 -5.96 0.15
CA VAL A 96 24.76 -4.87 -0.79
C VAL A 96 23.43 -4.25 -0.35
N GLY A 97 23.52 -3.32 0.60
CA GLY A 97 22.36 -2.54 1.03
C GLY A 97 21.87 -1.68 -0.13
N LEU A 98 20.67 -1.95 -0.64
CA LEU A 98 19.97 -0.96 -1.46
C LEU A 98 19.88 0.33 -0.63
N ALA A 99 20.35 1.44 -1.20
CA ALA A 99 20.29 2.74 -0.56
C ALA A 99 18.85 2.99 -0.08
N GLN A 100 18.67 3.11 1.22
CA GLN A 100 17.34 3.33 1.80
C GLN A 100 16.81 4.65 1.24
N ASN A 101 15.57 4.66 0.75
CA ASN A 101 14.97 5.93 0.33
C ASN A 101 14.87 6.88 1.53
N PRO A 102 14.83 8.21 1.31
CA PRO A 102 14.84 9.20 2.39
C PRO A 102 13.73 8.99 3.42
N PHE A 103 12.54 8.56 2.99
CA PHE A 103 11.43 8.26 3.90
C PHE A 103 11.72 7.06 4.80
N ALA A 104 12.27 5.98 4.25
CA ALA A 104 12.65 4.80 5.02
C ALA A 104 13.74 5.11 6.05
N LYS A 105 14.71 5.96 5.70
CA LYS A 105 15.73 6.46 6.62
C LYS A 105 15.09 7.29 7.75
N PHE A 106 14.25 8.26 7.39
CA PHE A 106 13.52 9.10 8.34
C PHE A 106 12.69 8.27 9.33
N VAL A 107 11.92 7.28 8.83
CA VAL A 107 11.12 6.41 9.69
C VAL A 107 12.01 5.61 10.64
N LYS A 108 13.14 5.07 10.18
CA LYS A 108 14.07 4.31 11.03
C LYS A 108 14.67 5.16 12.16
N GLU A 109 15.08 6.38 11.85
CA GLU A 109 15.71 7.30 12.82
C GLU A 109 14.72 7.82 13.87
N ASN A 110 13.44 7.90 13.51
CA ASN A 110 12.43 8.48 14.38
C ASN A 110 11.62 7.40 15.10
N TYR A 111 11.25 6.28 14.48
CA TYR A 111 10.29 5.31 15.02
C TYR A 111 10.52 4.94 16.51
N SER A 112 11.76 4.63 16.91
CA SER A 112 12.10 4.29 18.30
C SER A 112 11.81 5.41 19.31
N LYS A 113 11.94 6.68 18.91
CA LYS A 113 11.69 7.83 19.79
C LYS A 113 10.24 7.94 20.23
N HIS A 114 9.27 7.49 19.43
CA HIS A 114 7.84 7.57 19.81
C HIS A 114 7.19 6.20 20.05
N LYS A 115 7.92 5.09 19.95
CA LYS A 115 7.44 3.79 20.40
C LYS A 115 7.51 3.74 21.93
N LYS A 116 6.39 4.01 22.61
CA LYS A 116 6.28 3.83 24.06
C LYS A 116 6.13 2.34 24.41
N LEU A 117 6.49 1.99 25.64
CA LEU A 117 6.35 0.62 26.17
C LEU A 117 4.87 0.21 26.12
N GLY A 118 4.58 -0.95 25.54
CA GLY A 118 3.21 -1.49 25.40
C GLY A 118 2.45 -1.05 24.14
N MET A 119 2.95 -0.11 23.34
CA MET A 119 2.28 0.30 22.10
C MET A 119 2.43 -0.74 20.99
N LYS A 120 1.32 -1.02 20.30
CA LYS A 120 1.30 -1.83 19.06
C LYS A 120 1.88 -1.02 17.90
N HIS A 121 2.43 -1.72 16.91
CA HIS A 121 3.09 -1.08 15.75
C HIS A 121 2.20 -0.06 15.02
N GLY A 122 0.90 -0.36 14.88
CA GLY A 122 -0.07 0.55 14.25
C GLY A 122 -0.27 1.86 15.03
N GLU A 123 -0.17 1.82 16.36
CA GLU A 123 -0.39 2.98 17.24
C GLU A 123 0.79 3.97 17.19
N VAL A 124 2.01 3.47 17.00
CA VAL A 124 3.22 4.30 16.86
C VAL A 124 3.18 5.11 15.55
N SER A 125 2.67 4.50 14.48
CA SER A 125 2.53 5.20 13.19
C SER A 125 1.46 6.29 13.24
N LEU A 126 0.40 6.07 14.02
CA LEU A 126 -0.69 7.04 14.22
C LEU A 126 -0.24 8.25 15.05
N SER A 127 0.49 8.05 16.16
CA SER A 127 0.95 9.16 17.01
C SER A 127 1.91 10.11 16.26
N TYR A 128 2.76 9.54 15.39
CA TYR A 128 3.70 10.29 14.56
C TYR A 128 3.03 11.16 13.49
N PHE A 129 2.03 10.60 12.80
CA PHE A 129 1.36 11.28 11.70
C PHE A 129 0.52 12.48 12.19
N VAL A 130 -0.11 12.34 13.37
CA VAL A 130 -0.92 13.42 13.97
C VAL A 130 -0.03 14.54 14.52
N HIS A 131 1.12 14.24 15.14
CA HIS A 131 2.02 15.28 15.66
C HIS A 131 2.78 16.05 14.56
N SER A 132 3.09 15.41 13.43
CA SER A 132 3.90 16.03 12.37
C SER A 132 3.08 16.88 11.39
N LEU A 133 1.76 16.70 11.33
CA LEU A 133 0.84 17.50 10.50
C LEU A 133 0.26 18.73 11.22
N VAL A 134 0.57 18.93 12.51
CA VAL A 134 0.22 20.16 13.25
C VAL A 134 1.29 21.25 13.05
N PHE A 135 2.39 20.93 12.36
CA PHE A 135 3.49 21.87 12.06
C PHE A 135 3.79 22.03 10.55
N LEU A 136 2.80 21.78 9.69
CA LEU A 136 2.74 22.22 8.28
C LEU A 136 1.36 22.80 8.01
#